data_AF-A0A820YWA0-F1
#
_entry.id   AF-A0A820YWA0-F1
#
_cell.length_a   1.000
_cell.length_b   1.000
_cell.length_c   1.000
_cell.angle_alpha   90.00
_cell.angle_beta   90.00
_cell.angle_gamma   90.00
#
_symmetry.space_group_name_H-M   'P 1'
#
loop_
_entity.id
_entity.type
_entity.pdbx_description
1 polymer ?
#
loop_
_entity_poly.entity_id
_entity_poly.type
_entity_poly.pdbx_seq_one_letter_code
_entity_poly.pdbx_strand_id
1 'polypeptide(L)'
;DYNRYSGVYSLGEVATSDTSYVGSYQNVADGILHYPLYFLLNQVFQDNDQSRRSMFVIENQVQENEKYFNDTTLCGIFLDNHDQDRFLNHTQNSVRIQNALVYLMFSDGIPIVYMGTEQNFTGNPNEKYGATDPWNREPLWKSGYNRSMWIYTYLAKLNQIRSLLKEQYNEEFFISHQQTML
;
A
#
# COMPACT_ATOMS: atom_id res chain seq x y z
N ASP A 1 27.76 2.84 7.05
CA ASP A 1 26.35 2.45 7.16
C ASP A 1 25.50 3.61 6.64
N TYR A 2 24.79 3.44 5.52
CA TYR A 2 24.15 4.54 4.79
C TYR A 2 23.08 5.25 5.63
N ASN A 3 22.20 4.47 6.27
CA ASN A 3 21.08 5.00 7.05
C ASN A 3 21.58 5.83 8.26
N ARG A 4 22.60 5.34 8.96
CA ARG A 4 23.20 6.10 10.07
C ARG A 4 23.81 7.44 9.63
N TYR A 5 24.41 7.51 8.44
CA TYR A 5 25.05 8.73 7.95
C TYR A 5 24.06 9.74 7.34
N SER A 6 22.88 9.30 6.89
CA SER A 6 21.83 10.21 6.43
C SER A 6 21.21 10.99 7.61
N GLY A 7 21.12 10.38 8.79
CA GLY A 7 20.56 10.99 10.00
C GLY A 7 19.06 11.29 9.90
N VAL A 8 18.38 10.68 8.93
CA VAL A 8 16.95 10.83 8.66
C VAL A 8 16.35 9.47 8.35
N TYR A 9 15.04 9.35 8.56
CA TYR A 9 14.29 8.13 8.25
C TYR A 9 14.56 7.66 6.82
N SER A 10 14.97 6.39 6.70
CA SER A 10 15.24 5.73 5.41
C SER A 10 14.28 4.57 5.19
N LEU A 11 13.58 4.60 4.05
CA LEU A 11 12.70 3.54 3.59
C LEU A 11 13.40 2.72 2.50
N GLY A 12 13.69 1.45 2.78
CA GLY A 12 14.35 0.53 1.84
C GLY A 12 13.37 -0.18 0.91
N GLU A 13 13.81 -0.54 -0.29
CA GLU A 13 13.05 -1.35 -1.24
C GLU A 13 13.63 -2.77 -1.33
N VAL A 14 12.82 -3.78 -1.00
CA VAL A 14 13.17 -5.21 -1.15
C VAL A 14 12.01 -5.91 -1.85
N ALA A 15 12.09 -6.01 -3.18
CA ALA A 15 10.99 -6.43 -4.04
C ALA A 15 10.78 -7.96 -4.09
N THR A 16 10.32 -8.55 -2.99
CA THR A 16 9.95 -9.98 -2.91
C THR A 16 8.74 -10.19 -1.99
N SER A 17 8.01 -11.29 -2.20
CA SER A 17 6.87 -11.67 -1.36
C SER A 17 7.27 -12.41 -0.08
N ASP A 18 8.56 -12.69 0.12
CA ASP A 18 9.06 -13.40 1.31
C ASP A 18 9.13 -12.46 2.52
N THR A 19 8.15 -12.58 3.41
CA THR A 19 8.04 -11.81 4.66
C THR A 19 9.30 -11.90 5.53
N SER A 20 9.90 -13.09 5.64
CA SER A 20 11.08 -13.30 6.49
C SER A 20 12.31 -12.59 5.93
N TYR A 21 12.49 -12.67 4.62
CA TYR A 21 13.58 -12.00 3.93
C TYR A 21 13.43 -10.49 4.01
N VAL A 22 12.25 -9.95 3.69
CA VAL A 22 11.98 -8.50 3.71
C VAL A 22 12.10 -7.95 5.13
N GLY A 23 11.50 -8.61 6.12
CA GLY A 23 11.55 -8.17 7.52
C GLY A 23 12.97 -8.11 8.08
N SER A 24 13.86 -9.02 7.64
CA SER A 24 15.27 -9.03 8.08
C SER A 24 16.04 -7.75 7.74
N TYR A 25 15.62 -6.99 6.72
CA TYR A 25 16.26 -5.72 6.34
C TYR A 25 15.91 -4.55 7.26
N GLN A 26 14.89 -4.68 8.12
CA GLN A 26 14.61 -3.67 9.14
C GLN A 26 15.71 -3.60 10.23
N ASN A 27 16.65 -4.55 10.23
CA ASN A 27 17.86 -4.47 11.05
C ASN A 27 18.91 -3.48 10.51
N VAL A 28 18.78 -3.05 9.24
CA VAL A 28 19.75 -2.17 8.56
C VAL A 28 19.12 -0.91 7.94
N ALA A 29 17.78 -0.83 7.88
CA ALA A 29 17.00 0.33 7.48
C ALA A 29 15.85 0.57 8.47
N ASP A 30 15.39 1.81 8.63
CA ASP A 30 14.35 2.14 9.62
C ASP A 30 12.99 1.52 9.23
N GLY A 31 12.65 1.63 7.95
CA GLY A 31 11.46 1.04 7.36
C GLY A 31 11.76 0.36 6.04
N ILE A 32 10.86 -0.53 5.62
CA ILE A 32 10.95 -1.25 4.34
C ILE A 32 9.62 -1.12 3.59
N LEU A 33 9.67 -1.03 2.26
CA LEU A 33 8.48 -1.17 1.42
C LEU A 33 7.90 -2.57 1.60
N HIS A 34 6.63 -2.63 2.01
CA HIS A 34 5.97 -3.86 2.42
C HIS A 34 5.45 -4.65 1.21
N TYR A 35 6.38 -5.13 0.38
CA TYR A 35 6.09 -5.97 -0.79
C TYR A 35 5.29 -7.24 -0.46
N PRO A 36 5.53 -7.96 0.65
CA PRO A 36 4.72 -9.12 1.03
C PRO A 36 3.22 -8.78 1.13
N LEU A 37 2.88 -7.67 1.80
CA LEU A 37 1.50 -7.20 1.87
C LEU A 37 0.99 -6.68 0.52
N TYR A 38 1.80 -6.00 -0.29
CA TYR A 38 1.41 -5.58 -1.64
C TYR A 38 0.91 -6.77 -2.49
N PHE A 39 1.67 -7.88 -2.56
CA PHE A 39 1.27 -9.06 -3.33
C PHE A 39 -0.04 -9.66 -2.80
N LEU A 40 -0.19 -9.66 -1.48
CA LEU A 40 -1.37 -10.19 -0.81
C LEU A 40 -2.62 -9.33 -1.03
N LEU A 41 -2.51 -8.00 -0.88
CA LEU A 41 -3.60 -7.06 -1.12
C LEU A 41 -4.10 -7.15 -2.56
N ASN A 42 -3.20 -7.35 -3.52
CA ASN A 42 -3.57 -7.59 -4.91
C ASN A 42 -4.39 -8.88 -5.07
N GLN A 43 -4.00 -9.98 -4.43
CA GLN A 43 -4.76 -11.24 -4.46
C GLN A 43 -6.14 -11.14 -3.79
N VAL A 44 -6.31 -10.24 -2.83
CA VAL A 44 -7.58 -10.07 -2.10
C VAL A 44 -8.53 -9.11 -2.82
N PHE A 45 -8.01 -7.97 -3.29
CA PHE A 45 -8.82 -6.86 -3.76
C PHE A 45 -8.87 -6.71 -5.28
N GLN A 46 -8.06 -7.40 -6.08
CA GLN A 46 -8.20 -7.36 -7.55
C GLN A 46 -9.19 -8.42 -8.08
N ASP A 47 -9.65 -8.23 -9.31
CA ASP A 47 -10.53 -9.15 -10.01
C ASP A 47 -9.70 -10.18 -10.79
N ASN A 48 -9.11 -11.15 -10.06
CA ASN A 48 -8.40 -12.29 -10.68
C ASN A 48 -8.89 -13.61 -10.09
N ASP A 49 -9.88 -14.24 -10.74
CA ASP A 49 -10.51 -15.46 -10.21
C ASP A 49 -9.55 -16.64 -9.99
N GLN A 50 -8.41 -16.69 -10.69
CA GLN A 50 -7.46 -17.80 -10.52
C GLN A 50 -6.52 -17.62 -9.34
N SER A 51 -6.18 -16.39 -8.98
CA SER A 51 -5.27 -16.08 -7.86
C SER A 51 -5.99 -15.46 -6.67
N ARG A 52 -7.31 -15.26 -6.73
CA ARG A 52 -8.08 -14.57 -5.69
C ARG A 52 -8.07 -15.36 -4.39
N ARG A 53 -7.76 -14.67 -3.30
CA ARG A 53 -7.75 -15.23 -1.95
C ARG A 53 -8.84 -14.58 -1.09
N SER A 54 -9.29 -15.30 -0.07
CA SER A 54 -10.15 -14.75 0.97
C SER A 54 -9.35 -13.85 1.91
N MET A 55 -10.03 -13.00 2.68
CA MET A 55 -9.39 -12.11 3.65
C MET A 55 -8.56 -12.84 4.72
N PHE A 56 -8.76 -14.15 4.93
CA PHE A 56 -7.96 -14.96 5.87
C PHE A 56 -6.46 -14.92 5.60
N VAL A 57 -6.03 -14.65 4.35
CA VAL A 57 -4.59 -14.50 4.10
C VAL A 57 -4.00 -13.27 4.80
N ILE A 58 -4.79 -12.21 5.02
CA ILE A 58 -4.34 -11.01 5.75
C ILE A 58 -4.05 -11.37 7.20
N GLU A 59 -4.90 -12.17 7.85
CA GLU A 59 -4.67 -12.62 9.23
C GLU A 59 -3.35 -13.40 9.35
N ASN A 60 -3.10 -14.33 8.44
CA ASN A 60 -1.83 -15.06 8.40
C ASN A 60 -0.64 -14.11 8.20
N GLN A 61 -0.78 -13.09 7.36
CA GLN A 61 0.27 -12.10 7.13
C GLN A 61 0.54 -11.24 8.35
N VAL A 62 -0.48 -10.89 9.14
CA VAL A 62 -0.29 -10.19 10.42
C VAL A 62 0.54 -11.06 11.37
N GLN A 63 0.23 -12.34 11.49
CA GLN A 63 1.00 -13.28 12.33
C GLN A 63 2.44 -13.47 11.83
N GLU A 64 2.68 -13.46 10.52
CA GLU A 64 4.04 -13.52 9.96
C GLU A 64 4.78 -12.20 10.17
N ASN A 65 4.09 -11.06 10.09
CA ASN A 65 4.68 -9.76 10.35
C ASN A 65 5.19 -9.65 11.79
N GLU A 66 4.42 -10.12 12.77
CA GLU A 66 4.82 -10.15 14.20
C GLU A 66 6.09 -10.97 14.46
N LYS A 67 6.39 -11.95 13.59
CA LYS A 67 7.58 -12.81 13.74
C LYS A 67 8.83 -12.19 13.14
N TYR A 68 8.70 -11.45 12.04
CA TYR A 68 9.84 -11.09 11.19
C TYR A 68 10.11 -9.59 11.08
N PHE A 69 9.13 -8.74 11.38
CA PHE A 69 9.32 -7.29 11.41
C PHE A 69 9.54 -6.83 12.85
N ASN A 70 10.49 -5.91 13.04
CA ASN A 70 10.71 -5.27 14.33
C ASN A 70 9.57 -4.28 14.64
N ASP A 71 9.10 -3.57 13.61
CA ASP A 71 8.00 -2.60 13.72
C ASP A 71 7.31 -2.40 12.37
N THR A 72 6.09 -2.92 12.22
CA THR A 72 5.28 -2.77 11.00
C THR A 72 4.82 -1.34 10.75
N THR A 73 4.74 -0.50 11.79
CA THR A 73 4.25 0.88 11.68
C THR A 73 5.23 1.79 10.93
N LEU A 74 6.51 1.39 10.86
CA LEU A 74 7.55 2.06 10.08
C LEU A 74 7.60 1.60 8.62
N CYS A 75 6.86 0.57 8.23
CA CYS A 75 6.90 0.07 6.86
C CYS A 75 6.09 0.93 5.89
N GLY A 76 6.54 1.04 4.64
CA GLY A 76 5.78 1.72 3.58
C GLY A 76 4.80 0.77 2.90
N ILE A 77 3.50 1.04 3.00
CA ILE A 77 2.45 0.21 2.39
C ILE A 77 1.92 0.89 1.12
N PHE A 78 1.65 0.09 0.08
CA PHE A 78 1.22 0.59 -1.22
C PHE A 78 0.39 -0.47 -1.96
N LEU A 79 -0.43 -0.04 -2.91
CA LEU A 79 -1.23 -0.93 -3.78
C LEU A 79 -0.62 -1.07 -5.18
N ASP A 80 0.12 -0.07 -5.62
CA ASP A 80 0.84 -0.04 -6.87
C ASP A 80 2.02 0.94 -6.81
N ASN A 81 2.93 0.81 -7.76
CA ASN A 81 4.07 1.70 -7.92
C ASN A 81 4.49 1.76 -9.40
N HIS A 82 5.69 2.26 -9.66
CA HIS A 82 6.20 2.47 -11.02
C HIS A 82 6.90 1.24 -11.63
N ASP A 83 7.14 0.19 -10.86
CA ASP A 83 7.75 -1.07 -11.34
C ASP A 83 6.74 -2.23 -11.39
N GLN A 84 5.54 -1.99 -10.86
CA GLN A 84 4.42 -2.92 -10.81
C GLN A 84 3.25 -2.40 -11.66
N ASP A 85 2.38 -3.31 -12.09
CA ASP A 85 1.14 -2.91 -12.75
C ASP A 85 0.31 -1.96 -11.88
N ARG A 86 -0.38 -1.01 -12.52
CA ARG A 86 -1.40 -0.20 -11.85
C ARG A 86 -2.44 -1.11 -11.19
N PHE A 87 -2.78 -0.83 -9.94
CA PHE A 87 -3.78 -1.62 -9.19
C PHE A 87 -5.11 -1.64 -9.94
N LEU A 88 -5.49 -0.49 -10.49
CA LEU A 88 -6.73 -0.27 -11.22
C LEU A 88 -6.77 -0.97 -12.59
N ASN A 89 -5.63 -1.46 -13.12
CA ASN A 89 -5.68 -2.29 -14.34
C ASN A 89 -6.39 -3.64 -14.09
N HIS A 90 -6.31 -4.15 -12.86
CA HIS A 90 -6.77 -5.49 -12.49
C HIS A 90 -8.12 -5.49 -11.79
N THR A 91 -8.71 -4.33 -11.49
CA THR A 91 -10.08 -4.22 -11.00
C THR A 91 -10.69 -2.87 -11.34
N GLN A 92 -11.93 -2.91 -11.82
CA GLN A 92 -12.77 -1.73 -12.01
C GLN A 92 -13.96 -1.71 -11.03
N ASN A 93 -13.98 -2.66 -10.08
CA ASN A 93 -15.03 -2.75 -9.08
C ASN A 93 -14.80 -1.69 -8.00
N SER A 94 -15.64 -0.66 -7.99
CA SER A 94 -15.53 0.47 -7.07
C SER A 94 -15.55 0.06 -5.59
N VAL A 95 -16.29 -0.98 -5.22
CA VAL A 95 -16.34 -1.48 -3.83
C VAL A 95 -15.01 -2.11 -3.43
N ARG A 96 -14.37 -2.86 -4.33
CA ARG A 96 -13.05 -3.45 -4.06
C ARG A 96 -11.98 -2.37 -3.93
N ILE A 97 -11.99 -1.40 -4.83
CA ILE A 97 -11.06 -0.26 -4.80
C ILE A 97 -11.23 0.53 -3.51
N GLN A 98 -12.46 0.83 -3.09
CA GLN A 98 -12.73 1.51 -1.83
C GLN A 98 -12.16 0.74 -0.63
N ASN A 99 -12.40 -0.57 -0.55
CA ASN A 99 -11.88 -1.38 0.55
C ASN A 99 -10.35 -1.46 0.56
N ALA A 100 -9.71 -1.59 -0.61
CA ALA A 100 -8.25 -1.58 -0.72
C ALA A 100 -7.65 -0.24 -0.25
N LEU A 101 -8.27 0.87 -0.63
CA LEU A 101 -7.84 2.22 -0.20
C LEU A 101 -8.08 2.46 1.30
N VAL A 102 -9.18 1.94 1.86
CA VAL A 102 -9.39 1.97 3.31
C VAL A 102 -8.30 1.17 4.02
N TYR A 103 -8.01 -0.05 3.55
CA TYR A 103 -6.94 -0.85 4.14
C TYR A 103 -5.61 -0.11 4.07
N LEU A 104 -5.23 0.39 2.89
CA LEU A 104 -4.02 1.19 2.67
C LEU A 104 -3.93 2.38 3.65
N MET A 105 -5.03 3.08 3.91
CA MET A 105 -5.00 4.29 4.75
C MET A 105 -5.06 3.99 6.25
N PHE A 106 -5.50 2.81 6.68
CA PHE A 106 -5.80 2.52 8.09
C PHE A 106 -5.08 1.29 8.67
N SER A 107 -4.38 0.49 7.86
CA SER A 107 -3.50 -0.55 8.38
C SER A 107 -2.18 0.03 8.93
N ASP A 108 -1.39 -0.84 9.56
CA ASP A 108 -0.03 -0.52 10.00
C ASP A 108 0.84 -0.10 8.83
N GLY A 109 1.66 0.92 9.09
CA GLY A 109 2.60 1.47 8.13
C GLY A 109 2.26 2.88 7.68
N ILE A 110 3.14 3.39 6.83
CA ILE A 110 3.05 4.68 6.18
C ILE A 110 2.35 4.47 4.82
N PRO A 111 1.12 5.00 4.62
CA PRO A 111 0.42 4.88 3.35
C PRO A 111 1.14 5.61 2.22
N ILE A 112 1.39 4.90 1.12
CA ILE A 112 1.97 5.43 -0.11
C ILE A 112 0.94 5.24 -1.24
N VAL A 113 0.50 6.35 -1.81
CA VAL A 113 -0.35 6.38 -3.01
C VAL A 113 0.52 6.78 -4.19
N TYR A 114 0.58 5.94 -5.23
CA TYR A 114 1.31 6.27 -6.44
C TYR A 114 0.51 7.25 -7.31
N MET A 115 1.22 8.27 -7.81
CA MET A 115 0.66 9.35 -8.61
C MET A 115 -0.13 8.81 -9.81
N GLY A 116 -1.39 9.26 -9.96
CA GLY A 116 -2.29 8.82 -11.02
C GLY A 116 -3.41 7.90 -10.52
N THR A 117 -3.21 7.20 -9.39
CA THR A 117 -4.26 6.38 -8.77
C THR A 117 -5.48 7.22 -8.41
N GLU A 118 -5.27 8.45 -7.94
CA GLU A 118 -6.32 9.44 -7.66
C GLU A 118 -7.06 9.93 -8.91
N GLN A 119 -6.46 9.76 -10.09
CA GLN A 119 -7.01 10.09 -11.41
C GLN A 119 -7.51 8.86 -12.17
N ASN A 120 -7.62 7.71 -11.49
CA ASN A 120 -8.07 6.44 -12.07
C ASN A 120 -7.17 5.93 -13.22
N PHE A 121 -5.86 6.14 -13.11
CA PHE A 121 -4.88 5.63 -14.08
C PHE A 121 -4.78 4.10 -14.03
N THR A 122 -4.88 3.45 -15.19
CA THR A 122 -4.92 1.99 -15.35
C THR A 122 -3.74 1.46 -16.18
N GLY A 123 -2.83 2.32 -16.63
CA GLY A 123 -1.88 2.01 -17.69
C GLY A 123 -2.51 1.91 -19.07
N ASN A 124 -1.73 1.39 -20.03
CA ASN A 124 -2.18 1.22 -21.40
C ASN A 124 -3.04 -0.05 -21.55
N PRO A 125 -4.32 0.06 -21.90
CA PRO A 125 -5.23 -1.08 -22.01
C PRO A 125 -4.96 -2.00 -23.21
N ASN A 126 -4.07 -1.60 -24.14
CA ASN A 126 -3.73 -2.39 -25.32
C ASN A 126 -2.63 -3.43 -25.06
N GLU A 127 -2.08 -3.46 -23.84
CA GLU A 127 -0.99 -4.37 -23.50
C GLU A 127 -1.52 -5.69 -22.99
N LYS A 128 -1.18 -6.76 -23.73
CA LYS A 128 -1.60 -8.13 -23.47
C LYS A 128 -1.10 -8.70 -22.13
N TYR A 129 -0.10 -8.05 -21.52
CA TYR A 129 0.64 -8.58 -20.38
C TYR A 129 0.64 -7.68 -19.14
N GLY A 130 -0.18 -6.63 -19.12
CA GLY A 130 -0.30 -5.76 -17.96
C GLY A 130 0.00 -4.30 -18.24
N ALA A 131 -0.16 -3.50 -17.21
CA ALA A 131 0.05 -2.06 -17.21
C ALA A 131 1.45 -1.71 -16.70
N THR A 132 2.44 -2.58 -16.89
CA THR A 132 3.80 -2.42 -16.34
C THR A 132 4.60 -1.34 -17.09
N ASP A 133 5.83 -1.09 -16.65
CA ASP A 133 6.77 -0.14 -17.26
C ASP A 133 6.86 -0.35 -18.79
N PRO A 134 6.68 0.68 -19.63
CA PRO A 134 6.52 2.12 -19.30
C PRO A 134 5.08 2.62 -19.16
N TRP A 135 4.11 1.72 -19.22
CA TRP A 135 2.70 2.08 -19.33
C TRP A 135 2.08 2.51 -17.99
N ASN A 136 2.62 2.11 -16.84
CA ASN A 136 2.31 2.64 -15.50
C ASN A 136 2.96 4.01 -15.21
N ARG A 137 3.67 4.61 -16.17
CA ARG A 137 4.32 5.93 -16.03
C ARG A 137 3.54 7.03 -16.75
N GLU A 138 2.20 6.99 -16.66
CA GLU A 138 1.37 7.98 -17.35
C GLU A 138 1.60 9.40 -16.80
N PRO A 139 1.69 10.41 -17.66
CA PRO A 139 1.93 11.77 -17.24
C PRO A 139 0.70 12.38 -16.54
N LEU A 140 0.80 12.63 -15.23
CA LEU A 140 -0.30 13.17 -14.42
C LEU A 140 -0.88 14.47 -14.99
N TRP A 141 -0.06 15.33 -15.59
CA TRP A 141 -0.53 16.61 -16.14
C TRP A 141 -1.59 16.45 -17.24
N LYS A 142 -1.65 15.29 -17.92
CA LYS A 142 -2.71 15.01 -18.91
C LYS A 142 -4.09 14.80 -18.27
N SER A 143 -4.17 14.53 -16.96
CA SER A 143 -5.45 14.45 -16.24
C SER A 143 -6.14 15.82 -16.06
N GLY A 144 -5.42 16.91 -16.29
CA GLY A 144 -5.89 18.26 -15.93
C GLY A 144 -5.98 18.49 -14.42
N TYR A 145 -5.39 17.60 -13.61
CA TYR A 145 -5.44 17.63 -12.16
C TYR A 145 -6.87 17.67 -11.62
N ASN A 146 -7.75 16.86 -12.19
CA ASN A 146 -9.17 16.86 -11.86
C ASN A 146 -9.39 16.45 -10.38
N ARG A 147 -9.76 17.43 -9.54
CA ARG A 147 -10.03 17.23 -8.11
C ARG A 147 -11.44 16.71 -7.81
N SER A 148 -12.29 16.60 -8.83
CA SER A 148 -13.64 16.04 -8.72
C SER A 148 -13.67 14.53 -8.96
N MET A 149 -12.52 13.90 -9.24
CA MET A 149 -12.42 12.45 -9.36
C MET A 149 -12.83 11.78 -8.04
N TRP A 150 -13.57 10.67 -8.15
CA TRP A 150 -14.11 10.00 -6.97
C TRP A 150 -13.00 9.44 -6.07
N ILE A 151 -11.91 8.89 -6.64
CA ILE A 151 -10.77 8.40 -5.86
C ILE A 151 -10.05 9.56 -5.17
N TYR A 152 -9.85 10.69 -5.87
CA TYR A 152 -9.27 11.90 -5.29
C TYR A 152 -10.03 12.38 -4.05
N THR A 153 -11.34 12.57 -4.18
CA THR A 153 -12.19 13.02 -3.08
C THR A 153 -12.29 11.98 -1.95
N TYR A 154 -12.26 10.69 -2.29
CA TYR A 154 -12.26 9.60 -1.33
C TYR A 154 -10.97 9.56 -0.51
N LEU A 155 -9.79 9.57 -1.15
CA LEU A 155 -8.50 9.64 -0.48
C LEU A 155 -8.36 10.87 0.41
N ALA A 156 -8.83 12.04 -0.05
CA ALA A 156 -8.85 13.24 0.76
C ALA A 156 -9.67 13.05 2.05
N LYS A 157 -10.84 12.41 1.95
CA LYS A 157 -11.68 12.09 3.12
C LYS A 157 -11.01 11.08 4.06
N LEU A 158 -10.42 10.01 3.54
CA LEU A 158 -9.71 9.01 4.36
C LEU A 158 -8.52 9.64 5.09
N ASN A 159 -7.75 10.49 4.42
CA ASN A 159 -6.60 11.16 5.03
C ASN A 159 -7.01 12.17 6.11
N GLN A 160 -8.14 12.88 5.91
CA GLN A 160 -8.72 13.73 6.94
C GLN A 160 -9.11 12.92 8.18
N ILE A 161 -9.78 11.77 7.99
CA ILE A 161 -10.16 10.89 9.10
C ILE A 161 -8.90 10.39 9.83
N ARG A 162 -7.88 9.88 9.12
CA ARG A 162 -6.62 9.42 9.74
C ARG A 162 -5.95 10.52 10.56
N SER A 163 -5.95 11.76 10.06
CA SER A 163 -5.38 12.91 10.75
C SER A 163 -6.16 13.26 12.02
N LEU A 164 -7.49 13.26 11.96
CA LEU A 164 -8.35 13.51 13.12
C LEU A 164 -8.17 12.46 14.22
N LEU A 165 -8.05 11.18 13.83
CA LEU A 165 -7.81 10.11 14.80
C LEU A 165 -6.46 10.32 15.51
N LYS A 166 -5.42 10.76 14.80
CA LYS A 166 -4.11 11.08 15.40
C LYS A 166 -4.19 12.21 16.43
N GLU A 167 -5.05 13.21 16.20
CA GLU A 167 -5.23 14.32 17.14
C GLU A 167 -6.05 13.91 18.37
N GLN A 168 -7.03 13.02 18.19
CA GLN A 168 -7.95 12.59 19.25
C GLN A 168 -7.35 11.54 20.19
N TYR A 169 -6.48 10.66 19.65
CA TYR A 169 -5.93 9.53 20.39
C TYR A 169 -4.41 9.66 20.51
N ASN A 170 -3.87 9.37 21.70
CA ASN A 170 -2.43 9.34 21.93
C ASN A 170 -1.76 8.15 21.22
N GLU A 171 -0.45 8.20 21.01
CA GLU A 171 0.31 7.13 20.30
C GLU A 171 0.08 5.74 20.91
N GLU A 172 -0.11 5.65 22.24
CA GLU A 172 -0.44 4.41 22.95
C GLU A 172 -1.76 3.77 22.52
N PHE A 173 -2.78 4.56 22.14
CA PHE A 173 -4.06 4.02 21.67
C PHE A 173 -3.91 3.26 20.35
N PHE A 174 -3.13 3.82 19.41
CA PHE A 174 -2.87 3.16 18.12
C PHE A 174 -2.06 1.88 18.31
N ILE A 175 -1.02 1.92 19.14
CA ILE A 175 -0.17 0.77 19.43
C ILE A 175 -0.95 -0.36 20.13
N SER A 176 -1.87 -0.02 21.05
CA SER A 176 -2.57 -1.02 21.87
C SER A 176 -3.85 -1.60 21.23
N HIS A 177 -4.54 -0.87 20.36
CA HIS A 177 -5.85 -1.29 19.83
C HIS A 177 -5.81 -1.84 18.40
N GLN A 178 -4.66 -1.80 17.72
CA GLN A 178 -4.49 -2.46 16.43
C GLN A 178 -4.40 -3.99 16.55
N GLN A 179 -4.00 -4.52 17.72
CA GLN A 179 -4.06 -5.96 18.03
C GLN A 179 -5.48 -6.50 18.25
N THR A 180 -6.49 -5.63 18.41
CA THR A 180 -7.85 -6.03 18.81
C THR A 180 -8.88 -6.00 17.68
N MET A 181 -8.48 -5.63 16.45
CA MET A 181 -9.37 -5.56 15.28
C MET A 181 -9.33 -6.79 14.35
N LEU A 182 -8.83 -7.92 14.85
CA LEU A 182 -8.97 -9.24 14.23
C LEU A 182 -9.57 -10.23 15.24
#